data_AF-A0A3D5X9H7-F1
#
_entry.id   AF-A0A3D5X9H7-F1
#
_cell.length_a   1.000
_cell.length_b   1.000
_cell.length_c   1.000
_cell.angle_alpha   90.00
_cell.angle_beta   90.00
_cell.angle_gamma   90.00
#
_symmetry.space_group_name_H-M   'P 1'
#
loop_
_entity.id
_entity.type
_entity.pdbx_description
1 polymer ?
#
loop_
_entity_poly.entity_id
_entity_poly.type
_entity_poly.pdbx_seq_one_letter_code
_entity_poly.pdbx_strand_id
1 'polypeptide(L)' 'PTGNLDPETWDDIMKILFDIAATGRAVIMATHNYGLLKKFPSKTLRCEKTRLVETEHTSEIDFDSLME' A
#
# COMPACT_ATOMS: atom_id res chain seq x y z
N PRO A 1 -10.81 0.95 1.70
CA PRO A 1 -11.66 -0.19 2.14
C PRO A 1 -11.75 -0.42 3.66
N THR A 2 -11.12 0.41 4.51
CA THR A 2 -10.63 -0.07 5.82
C THR A 2 -10.64 0.97 6.95
N GLY A 3 -11.55 1.94 6.87
CA GLY A 3 -11.58 3.07 7.81
C GLY A 3 -11.96 2.73 9.26
N ASN A 4 -11.81 1.49 9.74
CA ASN A 4 -12.20 1.08 11.10
C ASN A 4 -11.49 -0.17 11.66
N LEU A 5 -10.36 -0.59 11.08
CA LEU A 5 -9.59 -1.72 11.61
C LEU A 5 -8.38 -1.20 12.39
N ASP A 6 -8.14 -1.80 13.53
CA ASP A 6 -6.96 -1.55 14.34
C ASP A 6 -5.68 -1.99 13.61
N PRO A 7 -4.52 -1.41 13.95
CA PRO A 7 -3.25 -1.72 13.28
C PRO A 7 -2.83 -3.20 13.32
N GLU A 8 -3.25 -3.96 14.32
CA GLU A 8 -2.91 -5.38 14.45
C GLU A 8 -3.70 -6.22 13.44
N THR A 9 -5.02 -6.00 13.35
CA THR A 9 -5.88 -6.62 12.34
C THR A 9 -5.38 -6.35 10.92
N TRP A 10 -4.83 -5.17 10.68
CA TRP A 10 -4.24 -4.81 9.39
C TRP A 10 -3.04 -5.66 9.01
N ASP A 11 -2.15 -5.93 9.95
CA ASP A 11 -0.97 -6.75 9.70
C ASP A 11 -1.35 -8.17 9.29
N ASP A 12 -2.35 -8.74 9.96
CA ASP A 12 -2.82 -10.09 9.66
C ASP A 12 -3.52 -10.16 8.30
N ILE A 13 -4.31 -9.14 7.95
CA ILE A 13 -4.87 -9.03 6.60
C ILE A 13 -3.76 -8.96 5.55
N MET A 14 -2.73 -8.14 5.77
CA MET A 14 -1.61 -8.03 4.83
C MET A 14 -0.91 -9.37 4.65
N LYS A 15 -0.62 -10.11 5.74
CA LYS A 15 -0.04 -11.46 5.66
C LYS A 15 -0.88 -12.39 4.78
N ILE A 16 -2.19 -12.44 5.01
CA ILE A 16 -3.11 -13.27 4.22
C ILE A 16 -3.06 -12.87 2.74
N LEU A 17 -3.06 -11.57 2.43
CA LEU A 17 -3.00 -11.08 1.05
C LEU A 17 -1.68 -11.46 0.37
N PHE A 18 -0.56 -11.41 1.08
CA PHE A 18 0.74 -11.88 0.57
C PHE A 18 0.78 -13.40 0.37
N ASP A 19 0.22 -14.18 1.30
CA ASP A 19 0.12 -15.63 1.15
C ASP A 19 -0.71 -16.00 -0.08
N ILE A 20 -1.84 -15.31 -0.30
CA ILE A 20 -2.64 -15.46 -1.52
C ILE A 20 -1.81 -15.10 -2.75
N ALA A 21 -1.06 -13.99 -2.73
CA ALA A 21 -0.22 -13.59 -3.85
C ALA A 21 0.87 -14.65 -4.16
N ALA A 22 1.47 -15.25 -3.13
CA ALA A 22 2.48 -16.29 -3.24
C ALA A 22 1.96 -17.57 -3.93
N THR A 23 0.65 -17.80 -3.93
CA THR A 23 0.03 -18.90 -4.70
C THR A 23 -0.10 -18.64 -6.20
N GLY A 24 0.49 -17.55 -6.72
CA GLY A 24 0.44 -17.16 -8.13
C GLY A 24 -0.79 -16.34 -8.51
N ARG A 25 -1.56 -15.86 -7.53
CA ARG A 25 -2.75 -15.01 -7.75
C ARG A 25 -2.34 -13.54 -7.73
N ALA A 26 -2.86 -12.75 -8.66
CA ALA A 26 -2.64 -11.30 -8.64
C ALA A 26 -3.52 -10.65 -7.56
N VAL A 27 -2.91 -9.84 -6.69
CA VAL A 27 -3.60 -9.07 -5.66
C VAL A 27 -3.32 -7.58 -5.88
N ILE A 28 -4.38 -6.77 -5.92
CA ILE A 28 -4.30 -5.31 -6.03
C ILE A 28 -5.02 -4.71 -4.84
N MET A 29 -4.33 -3.86 -4.08
CA MET A 29 -4.88 -3.18 -2.91
C MET A 29 -4.86 -1.67 -3.11
N ALA A 30 -6.02 -1.04 -2.94
CA ALA A 30 -6.15 0.40 -2.86
C ALA A 30 -6.23 0.83 -1.39
N THR A 31 -5.32 1.70 -0.95
CA THR A 31 -5.26 2.18 0.43
C THR A 31 -4.89 3.65 0.49
N HIS A 32 -5.40 4.35 1.52
CA HIS A 32 -4.92 5.67 1.92
C HIS A 32 -3.99 5.60 3.14
N ASN A 33 -3.76 4.38 3.67
CA ASN A 33 -2.88 4.17 4.81
C ASN A 33 -1.44 4.00 4.32
N TYR A 34 -0.70 5.10 4.37
CA TYR A 34 0.69 5.13 3.94
C TYR A 34 1.65 4.37 4.88
N GLY A 35 1.29 4.20 6.15
CA GLY A 35 2.08 3.41 7.09
C GLY A 35 2.24 1.96 6.63
N LEU A 36 1.20 1.40 6.01
CA LEU A 36 1.25 0.06 5.42
C LEU A 36 2.20 -0.01 4.23
N LEU A 37 2.25 1.02 3.39
CA LEU A 37 3.17 1.07 2.24
C LEU A 37 4.63 1.06 2.69
N LYS A 38 4.94 1.74 3.80
CA LYS A 38 6.28 1.75 4.40
C LYS A 38 6.64 0.40 5.03
N LYS A 39 5.67 -0.24 5.69
CA LYS A 39 5.87 -1.52 6.39
C LYS A 39 5.94 -2.72 5.43
N PHE A 40 5.21 -2.67 4.33
CA PHE A 40 5.08 -3.74 3.35
C PHE A 40 5.46 -3.23 1.95
N PRO A 41 6.77 -3.05 1.68
CA PRO A 41 7.24 -2.56 0.40
C PRO A 41 6.82 -3.53 -0.72
N SER A 42 6.15 -2.99 -1.73
CA SER A 42 5.62 -3.72 -2.88
C SER A 42 5.43 -2.75 -4.05
N LYS A 43 5.21 -3.22 -5.27
CA LYS A 43 5.00 -2.32 -6.42
C LYS A 43 3.82 -1.38 -6.13
N THR A 44 4.10 -0.07 -6.06
CA THR A 44 3.13 0.95 -5.68
C THR A 44 2.81 1.85 -6.88
N LEU A 45 1.53 2.06 -7.12
CA LEU A 45 1.03 3.01 -8.10
C LEU A 45 0.29 4.12 -7.36
N ARG A 46 0.73 5.37 -7.55
CA ARG A 46 0.01 6.55 -7.06
C ARG A 46 -1.05 6.92 -8.08
N CYS A 47 -2.28 7.12 -7.59
CA CYS A 47 -3.36 7.69 -8.39
C CYS A 47 -3.42 9.20 -8.11
N GLU A 48 -3.10 10.01 -9.11
CA GLU A 48 -3.17 11.47 -9.02
C GLU A 48 -3.65 12.04 -10.36
N LYS A 49 -4.46 13.10 -10.33
CA LYS A 49 -4.95 13.79 -11.53
C LYS A 49 -5.48 12.80 -12.58
N THR A 50 -6.31 11.86 -12.14
CA THR A 50 -6.92 10.77 -12.94
C THR A 50 -5.95 9.85 -13.68
N ARG A 51 -4.67 9.82 -13.28
CA ARG A 51 -3.63 8.95 -13.86
C ARG A 51 -2.97 8.09 -12.78
N LEU A 52 -2.56 6.88 -13.18
CA LEU A 52 -1.72 6.02 -12.36
C LEU A 52 -0.26 6.23 -12.74
N VAL A 53 0.56 6.56 -11.76
CA VAL A 53 2.00 6.77 -11.91
C VAL A 53 2.72 5.79 -10.99
N GLU A 54 3.68 5.06 -11.53
CA GLU A 54 4.52 4.15 -10.74
C GLU A 54 5.44 4.96 -9.84
N THR A 55 5.50 4.58 -8.56
CA THR A 55 6.36 5.26 -7.59
C THR A 55 7.63 4.45 -7.40
N GLU A 56 8.78 5.04 -7.71
CA GLU A 56 10.08 4.45 -7.38
C GLU A 56 10.25 4.47 -5.85
N HIS A 57 10.43 3.30 -5.23
CA HIS A 57 10.70 3.17 -3.80
C HIS A 57 12.14 3.62 -3.48
N THR A 58 12.41 4.91 -3.62
CA THR A 58 13.69 5.48 -3.19
C THR A 58 13.53 5.91 -1.74
N SER A 59 13.74 4.98 -0.80
CA SER A 59 14.00 5.07 0.67
C SER A 59 13.31 6.12 1.57
N GLU A 60 12.87 7.25 1.06
CA GLU A 60 12.20 8.35 1.75
C GLU A 60 11.15 8.88 0.79
N ILE A 61 9.94 8.33 0.85
CA ILE A 61 8.79 9.06 0.33
C ILE A 61 8.71 10.31 1.21
N ASP A 62 9.09 11.47 0.66
CA ASP A 62 8.96 12.76 1.34
C ASP A 62 7.46 13.04 1.55
N PHE A 63 6.98 12.65 2.73
CA PHE A 63 5.58 12.68 3.11
C PHE A 63 5.01 14.09 3.18
N ASP A 64 5.86 15.09 3.42
CA ASP A 64 5.45 16.49 3.50
C ASP A 64 4.99 16.99 2.12
N SER A 65 5.59 16.46 1.05
CA SER A 65 5.18 16.79 -0.33
C SER A 65 3.86 16.15 -0.78
N LEU A 66 3.28 15.23 0.00
CA LEU A 66 2.06 14.48 -0.34
C LEU A 66 0.79 15.02 0.33
N MET A 67 0.92 15.92 1.31
CA MET A 67 -0.19 16.51 2.07
C MET A 67 -0.56 17.95 1.65
N GLU A 68 0.07 18.49 0.60
CA GLU A 68 -0.35 19.75 -0.05
C GLU A 68 -1.44 19.56 -1.13
#